data_AF-A0A847DUZ2-F1
#
_entry.id   AF-A0A847DUZ2-F1
#
_cell.length_a   1.000
_cell.length_b   1.000
_cell.length_c   1.000
_cell.angle_alpha   90.00
_cell.angle_beta   90.00
_cell.angle_gamma   90.00
#
_symmetry.space_group_name_H-M   'P 1'
#
loop_
_entity.id
_entity.type
_entity.pdbx_description
1 polymer ?
#
loop_
_entity_poly.entity_id
_entity_poly.type
_entity_poly.pdbx_seq_one_letter_code
_entity_poly.pdbx_strand_id
1 'polypeptide(L)'
;MTVRMTVAVAAYSAVGVVGMAMALRHVAARQFMSYHATASGCQWESLSPGVQLVLLTLLKAAGAGFFASSVAVLMLIPPTAGGSA
;
A
#
# COMPACT_ATOMS: atom_id res chain seq x y z
N MET A 1 15.85 20.75 -13.57
CA MET A 1 14.48 20.59 -13.02
C MET A 1 14.08 21.87 -12.30
N THR A 2 12.84 22.32 -12.42
CA THR A 2 12.33 23.44 -11.62
C THR A 2 12.06 22.98 -10.18
N VAL A 3 12.10 23.90 -9.20
CA VAL A 3 11.79 23.57 -7.79
C VAL A 3 10.43 22.88 -7.64
N ARG A 4 9.44 23.28 -8.44
CA ARG A 4 8.11 22.67 -8.48
C ARG A 4 8.16 21.20 -8.94
N MET A 5 8.95 20.87 -9.96
CA MET A 5 9.14 19.48 -10.39
C MET A 5 9.85 18.65 -9.32
N THR A 6 10.88 19.19 -8.68
CA THR A 6 11.60 18.48 -7.62
C THR A 6 10.67 18.13 -6.45
N VAL A 7 9.87 19.10 -5.99
CA VAL A 7 8.87 18.87 -4.93
C VAL A 7 7.83 17.84 -5.35
N ALA A 8 7.32 17.93 -6.59
CA ALA A 8 6.36 16.96 -7.11
C ALA A 8 6.95 15.54 -7.15
N VAL A 9 8.15 15.37 -7.72
CA VAL A 9 8.82 14.06 -7.79
C VAL A 9 9.03 13.49 -6.38
N ALA A 10 9.47 14.30 -5.42
CA ALA A 10 9.64 13.86 -4.03
C ALA A 10 8.32 13.40 -3.40
N ALA A 11 7.24 14.18 -3.57
CA ALA A 11 5.93 13.87 -3.02
C ALA A 11 5.34 12.59 -3.63
N TYR A 12 5.34 12.46 -4.97
CA TYR A 12 4.82 11.27 -5.64
C TYR A 12 5.67 10.03 -5.35
N SER A 13 7.00 10.17 -5.24
CA SER A 13 7.87 9.08 -4.80
C SER A 13 7.52 8.61 -3.40
N ALA A 14 7.32 9.53 -2.46
CA ALA A 14 6.93 9.20 -1.09
C ALA A 14 5.58 8.46 -1.05
N VAL A 15 4.58 8.94 -1.79
CA VAL A 15 3.28 8.27 -1.92
C VAL A 15 3.42 6.87 -2.51
N GLY A 16 4.18 6.71 -3.59
CA GLY A 16 4.42 5.42 -4.22
C GLY A 16 5.13 4.42 -3.30
N VAL A 17 6.13 4.87 -2.54
CA VAL A 17 6.86 4.02 -1.58
C VAL A 17 5.97 3.61 -0.41
N VAL A 18 5.24 4.56 0.21
CA VAL A 18 4.32 4.26 1.31
C VAL A 18 3.20 3.34 0.84
N GLY A 19 2.63 3.59 -0.34
CA GLY A 19 1.63 2.73 -0.94
C GLY A 19 2.16 1.31 -1.20
N MET A 20 3.39 1.17 -1.67
CA MET A 20 4.03 -0.14 -1.89
C MET A 20 4.25 -0.89 -0.56
N ALA A 21 4.66 -0.18 0.49
CA ALA A 21 4.78 -0.76 1.83
C ALA A 21 3.42 -1.25 2.35
N MET A 22 2.35 -0.48 2.12
CA MET A 22 0.98 -0.90 2.46
C MET A 22 0.55 -2.11 1.63
N ALA A 23 0.82 -2.11 0.32
CA ALA A 23 0.51 -3.23 -0.56
C ALA A 23 1.13 -4.53 -0.03
N LEU A 24 2.44 -4.52 0.24
CA LEU A 24 3.16 -5.69 0.74
C LEU A 24 2.61 -6.15 2.09
N ARG A 25 2.39 -5.22 3.02
CA ARG A 25 1.84 -5.52 4.35
C ARG A 25 0.49 -6.24 4.28
N HIS A 26 -0.39 -5.79 3.39
CA HIS A 26 -1.75 -6.31 3.27
C HIS A 26 -1.81 -7.62 2.48
N VAL A 27 -1.05 -7.75 1.38
CA VAL A 27 -1.00 -8.99 0.59
C VAL A 27 -0.35 -10.13 1.38
N ALA A 28 0.70 -9.82 2.15
CA ALA A 28 1.40 -10.81 2.98
C ALA A 28 0.68 -11.13 4.30
N ALA A 29 -0.44 -10.46 4.60
CA ALA A 29 -1.16 -10.68 5.85
C ALA A 29 -1.73 -12.10 5.94
N ARG A 30 -1.51 -12.74 7.09
CA ARG A 30 -2.06 -14.05 7.45
C ARG A 30 -3.18 -13.98 8.47
N GLN A 31 -3.37 -12.81 9.05
CA GLN A 31 -4.43 -12.43 9.98
C GLN A 31 -4.65 -10.93 9.90
N PHE A 32 -5.75 -10.42 10.45
CA PHE A 32 -5.91 -8.98 10.57
C PHE A 32 -4.88 -8.42 11.58
N MET A 33 -4.48 -7.16 11.40
CA MET A 33 -3.48 -6.50 12.25
C MET A 33 -3.99 -6.20 13.67
N SER A 34 -3.11 -6.16 14.67
CA SER A 34 -3.46 -5.95 16.09
C SER A 34 -4.37 -4.76 16.36
N TYR A 35 -4.22 -3.65 15.63
CA TYR A 35 -5.10 -2.48 15.78
C TYR A 35 -6.57 -2.78 15.44
N HIS A 36 -6.85 -3.75 14.55
CA HIS A 36 -8.23 -4.18 14.30
C HIS A 36 -8.79 -5.01 15.46
N ALA A 37 -7.96 -5.78 16.19
CA ALA A 37 -8.42 -6.46 17.41
C ALA A 37 -8.80 -5.43 18.47
N THR A 38 -7.94 -4.43 18.67
CA THR A 38 -8.23 -3.32 19.59
C THR A 38 -9.50 -2.56 19.20
N ALA A 39 -9.70 -2.30 17.90
CA ALA A 39 -10.87 -1.57 17.42
C ALA A 39 -12.17 -2.39 17.47
N SER A 40 -12.10 -3.70 17.22
CA SER A 40 -13.29 -4.58 17.17
C SER A 40 -13.63 -5.22 18.52
N GLY A 41 -12.67 -5.28 19.45
CA GLY A 41 -12.80 -6.04 20.70
C GLY A 41 -12.69 -7.56 20.51
N CYS A 42 -12.43 -8.03 19.29
CA CYS A 42 -12.35 -9.46 18.95
C CYS A 42 -10.90 -9.86 18.67
N GLN A 43 -10.50 -11.06 19.14
CA GLN A 43 -9.22 -11.66 18.73
C GLN A 43 -9.38 -12.44 17.43
N TRP A 44 -8.33 -12.53 16.63
CA TRP A 44 -8.37 -13.25 15.35
C TRP A 44 -8.86 -14.69 15.50
N GLU A 45 -8.37 -15.38 16.53
CA GLU A 45 -8.65 -16.77 16.86
C GLU A 45 -10.10 -16.99 17.31
N SER A 46 -10.78 -15.93 17.78
CA SER A 46 -12.18 -16.00 18.20
C SER A 46 -13.17 -15.93 17.04
N LEU A 47 -12.71 -15.58 15.83
CA LEU A 47 -13.54 -15.49 14.64
C LEU A 47 -13.77 -16.87 14.02
N SER A 48 -14.96 -17.06 13.42
CA SER A 48 -15.22 -18.28 12.66
C SER A 48 -14.30 -18.35 11.41
N PRO A 49 -13.93 -19.56 10.95
CA PRO A 49 -13.04 -19.71 9.79
C PRO A 49 -13.54 -19.00 8.52
N GLY A 50 -14.86 -18.96 8.32
CA GLY A 50 -15.46 -18.24 7.19
C GLY A 50 -15.26 -16.73 7.27
N VAL A 51 -15.40 -16.14 8.46
CA VAL A 51 -15.16 -14.70 8.66
C VAL A 51 -13.68 -14.39 8.50
N GLN A 52 -12.79 -15.23 9.03
CA GLN A 52 -11.35 -15.09 8.81
C GLN A 52 -11.00 -15.08 7.32
N LEU A 53 -11.58 -16.00 6.53
CA LEU A 53 -11.36 -16.04 5.09
C LEU A 53 -11.79 -14.75 4.40
N VAL A 54 -12.99 -14.24 4.71
CA VAL A 54 -13.52 -12.99 4.15
C VAL A 54 -12.62 -11.80 4.52
N LEU A 55 -12.18 -11.70 5.77
CA LEU A 55 -11.28 -10.62 6.19
C LEU A 55 -9.92 -10.70 5.50
N LEU A 56 -9.37 -11.90 5.30
CA LEU A 56 -8.12 -12.08 4.55
C LEU A 56 -8.26 -11.73 3.08
N THR A 57 -9.36 -12.10 2.42
CA THR A 57 -9.59 -11.73 1.02
C THR A 57 -9.74 -10.22 0.88
N LEU A 58 -10.42 -9.56 1.82
CA LEU A 58 -10.51 -8.09 1.86
C LEU A 58 -9.13 -7.43 2.05
N LEU A 59 -8.31 -7.92 2.98
CA LEU A 59 -6.94 -7.42 3.15
C LEU A 59 -6.12 -7.59 1.87
N LYS A 60 -6.19 -8.77 1.23
CA LYS A 60 -5.48 -9.01 -0.04
C LYS A 60 -5.97 -8.11 -1.17
N ALA A 61 -7.28 -7.90 -1.28
CA ALA A 61 -7.85 -6.99 -2.27
C ALA A 61 -7.41 -5.54 -2.02
N ALA A 62 -7.43 -5.08 -0.77
CA ALA A 62 -6.91 -3.76 -0.41
C ALA A 62 -5.41 -3.64 -0.74
N GLY A 63 -4.62 -4.67 -0.44
CA GLY A 63 -3.20 -4.72 -0.79
C GLY A 63 -2.94 -4.67 -2.30
N ALA A 64 -3.75 -5.38 -3.10
CA ALA A 64 -3.69 -5.31 -4.56
C ALA A 64 -4.06 -3.92 -5.09
N GLY A 65 -5.06 -3.25 -4.48
CA GLY A 65 -5.41 -1.87 -4.78
C GLY A 65 -4.24 -0.91 -4.51
N PHE A 66 -3.63 -1.00 -3.32
CA PHE A 66 -2.42 -0.23 -3.00
C PHE A 66 -1.29 -0.51 -3.98
N PHE A 67 -1.07 -1.77 -4.37
CA PHE A 67 -0.04 -2.15 -5.33
C PHE A 67 -0.26 -1.45 -6.68
N ALA A 68 -1.45 -1.62 -7.25
CA ALA A 68 -1.81 -1.05 -8.54
C ALA A 68 -1.71 0.48 -8.54
N SER A 69 -2.25 1.15 -7.51
CA SER A 69 -2.16 2.60 -7.37
C SER A 69 -0.71 3.08 -7.21
N SER A 70 0.12 2.37 -6.45
CA SER A 70 1.53 2.74 -6.25
C SER A 70 2.33 2.61 -7.54
N VAL A 71 2.14 1.52 -8.30
CA VAL A 71 2.75 1.35 -9.62
C VAL A 71 2.32 2.48 -10.56
N ALA A 72 1.02 2.78 -10.61
CA ALA A 72 0.50 3.86 -11.45
C ALA A 72 1.11 5.23 -11.08
N VAL A 73 1.21 5.55 -9.79
CA VAL A 73 1.82 6.80 -9.31
C VAL A 73 3.31 6.86 -9.67
N LEU A 74 4.06 5.77 -9.47
CA LEU A 74 5.48 5.73 -9.79
C LEU A 74 5.74 5.85 -11.30
N MET A 75 4.84 5.35 -12.15
CA MET A 75 4.92 5.51 -13.60
C MET A 75 4.74 6.96 -14.07
N LEU A 76 4.09 7.83 -13.27
CA LEU A 76 3.94 9.25 -13.60
C LEU A 76 5.22 10.06 -13.34
N ILE A 77 6.19 9.49 -12.62
CA ILE A 77 7.46 10.16 -12.34
C ILE A 77 8.28 10.15 -13.63
N PRO A 78 8.61 11.33 -14.19
CA PRO A 78 9.38 11.39 -15.42
C PRO A 78 10.74 10.73 -15.19
N PRO A 79 11.28 9.97 -16.16
CA PRO A 79 12.62 9.45 -16.05
C PRO A 79 13.55 10.64 -15.80
N THR A 80 14.31 10.57 -14.71
CA THR A 80 15.39 11.51 -14.45
C THR A 80 16.50 11.21 -15.44
N ALA A 81 16.28 11.52 -16.71
CA ALA A 81 17.34 11.57 -17.68
C ALA A 81 18.34 12.59 -17.13
N GLY A 82 19.54 12.10 -16.81
CA GLY A 82 20.73 12.93 -16.88
C GLY A 82 20.71 13.56 -18.26
N GLY A 83 20.33 14.84 -18.30
CA GLY A 83 20.52 15.66 -19.48
C GLY A 83 22.01 15.85 -19.66
N SER A 84 22.59 15.08 -20.57
CA SER A 84 23.66 15.57 -21.42
C SER A 84 23.28 15.16 -22.83
N ALA A 85 23.16 16.19 -23.65
CA ALA A 85 23.03 16.14 -25.10
C ALA A 85 24.15 15.30 -25.74
#